data_AF-A0A1M3KGA3-F1
#
_entry.id   AF-A0A1M3KGA3-F1
#
_cell.length_a   1.000
_cell.length_b   1.000
_cell.length_c   1.000
_cell.angle_alpha   90.00
_cell.angle_beta   90.00
_cell.angle_gamma   90.00
#
_symmetry.space_group_name_H-M   'P 1'
#
loop_
_entity.id
_entity.type
_entity.pdbx_description
1 polymer ?
#
loop_
_entity_poly.entity_id
_entity_poly.type
_entity_poly.pdbx_seq_one_letter_code
_entity_poly.pdbx_strand_id
1 'polypeptide(L)'
;MESFALRFSIADIIRPGPFSPFPGVDRTLVVIDGEAVNIAIGCEPPKRLGRLEPLSFRGEDEAWAEPVSGDTRDFNVMSRRGAFSHEVTMVTPHEPLASNGAEVWAFLALVQTELAIAADKIELERLDLIWGETMDIALVTSRAGLLIRAYPQLT
;
A
#
# COMPACT_ATOMS: atom_id res chain seq x y z
N MET A 1 -4.51 -20.93 8.11
CA MET A 1 -4.32 -19.98 6.99
C MET A 1 -4.98 -18.70 7.44
N GLU A 2 -4.25 -17.57 7.48
CA GLU A 2 -4.81 -16.31 7.99
C GLU A 2 -6.08 -15.94 7.21
N SER A 3 -7.15 -15.57 7.91
CA SER A 3 -8.45 -15.21 7.35
C SER A 3 -8.63 -13.70 7.39
N PHE A 4 -7.88 -12.96 6.56
CA PHE A 4 -8.09 -11.53 6.38
C PHE A 4 -8.72 -11.24 5.01
N ALA A 5 -9.58 -10.21 4.97
CA ALA A 5 -10.11 -9.63 3.74
C ALA A 5 -9.18 -8.55 3.18
N LEU A 6 -8.62 -7.73 4.07
CA LEU A 6 -7.65 -6.67 3.78
C LEU A 6 -6.57 -6.67 4.87
N ARG A 7 -5.31 -6.48 4.49
CA ARG A 7 -4.17 -6.39 5.43
C ARG A 7 -3.21 -5.29 4.96
N PHE A 8 -2.84 -4.42 5.89
CA PHE A 8 -1.78 -3.43 5.73
C PHE A 8 -0.60 -3.84 6.60
N SER A 9 0.61 -3.76 6.07
CA SER A 9 1.80 -4.10 6.84
C SER A 9 3.01 -3.34 6.34
N ILE A 10 3.99 -3.19 7.22
CA ILE A 10 5.31 -2.69 6.90
C ILE A 10 6.31 -3.81 7.18
N ALA A 11 7.25 -4.03 6.26
CA ALA A 11 8.30 -5.03 6.41
C ALA A 11 9.65 -4.44 6.00
N ASP A 12 10.71 -4.84 6.70
CA ASP A 12 12.08 -4.49 6.34
C ASP A 12 12.68 -5.59 5.45
N ILE A 13 13.33 -5.19 4.35
CA ILE A 13 14.15 -6.08 3.52
C ILE A 13 15.61 -5.70 3.72
N ILE A 14 16.30 -6.49 4.54
CA ILE A 14 17.71 -6.27 4.93
C ILE A 14 18.68 -7.22 4.22
N ARG A 15 18.14 -8.20 3.49
CA ARG A 15 18.91 -9.16 2.70
C ARG A 15 18.06 -9.72 1.57
N PRO A 16 18.69 -10.20 0.49
CA PRO A 16 17.98 -10.84 -0.60
C PRO A 16 17.18 -12.06 -0.12
N GLY A 17 15.96 -12.24 -0.61
CA GLY A 17 15.15 -13.37 -0.18
C GLY A 17 13.77 -13.49 -0.83
N PRO A 18 13.13 -14.67 -0.68
CA PRO A 18 11.80 -14.91 -1.19
C PRO A 18 10.73 -14.25 -0.31
N PHE A 19 9.64 -13.89 -0.94
CA PHE A 19 8.41 -13.50 -0.27
C PHE A 19 7.59 -14.73 0.08
N SER A 20 6.85 -14.68 1.19
CA SER A 20 5.91 -15.76 1.53
C SER A 20 4.75 -15.79 0.54
N PRO A 21 4.29 -16.99 0.11
CA PRO A 21 3.15 -17.13 -0.76
C PRO A 21 1.84 -16.90 -0.01
N PHE A 22 0.92 -16.17 -0.65
CA PHE A 22 -0.45 -15.93 -0.19
C PHE A 22 -1.44 -16.26 -1.33
N PRO A 23 -1.79 -17.54 -1.53
CA PRO A 23 -2.73 -17.92 -2.58
C PRO A 23 -4.10 -17.27 -2.40
N GLY A 24 -4.67 -16.74 -3.50
CA GLY A 24 -5.98 -16.09 -3.45
C GLY A 24 -5.94 -14.63 -3.03
N VAL A 25 -4.75 -14.04 -2.89
CA VAL A 25 -4.55 -12.66 -2.41
C VAL A 25 -3.88 -11.84 -3.52
N ASP A 26 -4.33 -10.62 -3.73
CA ASP A 26 -3.62 -9.63 -4.54
C ASP A 26 -2.80 -8.73 -3.62
N ARG A 27 -1.59 -8.36 -4.03
CA ARG A 27 -0.64 -7.58 -3.24
C ARG A 27 -0.22 -6.33 -4.00
N THR A 28 -0.01 -5.24 -3.28
CA THR A 28 0.73 -4.07 -3.76
C THR A 28 1.86 -3.75 -2.78
N LEU A 29 3.09 -3.72 -3.31
CA LEU A 29 4.30 -3.35 -2.58
C LEU A 29 4.70 -1.91 -2.93
N VAL A 30 5.13 -1.14 -1.94
CA VAL A 30 5.67 0.22 -2.11
C VAL A 30 6.91 0.38 -1.23
N VAL A 31 8.06 0.72 -1.82
CA VAL A 31 9.27 1.04 -1.05
C VAL A 31 9.09 2.42 -0.41
N ILE A 32 9.04 2.50 0.92
CA ILE A 32 8.79 3.73 1.68
C ILE A 32 10.05 4.30 2.35
N ASP A 33 11.02 3.45 2.71
CA ASP A 33 12.40 3.84 3.04
C ASP A 33 13.40 3.02 2.23
N GLY A 34 14.57 3.62 1.99
CA GLY A 34 15.60 3.06 1.11
C GLY A 34 15.46 3.54 -0.34
N GLU A 35 16.40 3.14 -1.18
CA GLU A 35 16.50 3.64 -2.56
C GLU A 35 15.56 2.90 -3.52
N ALA A 36 15.66 1.57 -3.55
CA ALA A 36 14.95 0.70 -4.47
C ALA A 36 15.12 -0.76 -4.08
N VAL A 37 14.25 -1.61 -4.62
CA VAL A 37 14.36 -3.07 -4.55
C VAL A 37 14.37 -3.64 -5.97
N ASN A 38 15.31 -4.52 -6.30
CA ASN A 38 15.20 -5.36 -7.47
C ASN A 38 14.27 -6.53 -7.15
N ILE A 39 13.17 -6.64 -7.88
CA ILE A 39 12.15 -7.66 -7.61
C ILE A 39 11.88 -8.50 -8.86
N ALA A 40 11.91 -9.81 -8.69
CA ALA A 40 11.52 -10.81 -9.68
C ALA A 40 10.19 -11.44 -9.26
N ILE A 41 9.28 -11.64 -10.21
CA ILE A 41 7.94 -12.18 -9.97
C ILE A 41 7.63 -13.22 -11.04
N GLY A 42 7.36 -14.46 -10.62
CA GLY A 42 7.18 -15.60 -11.51
C GLY A 42 8.38 -15.79 -12.43
N CYS A 43 8.12 -15.90 -13.74
CA CYS A 43 9.15 -16.06 -14.77
C CYS A 43 9.58 -14.73 -15.41
N GLU A 44 9.14 -13.59 -14.89
CA GLU A 44 9.51 -12.28 -15.45
C GLU A 44 10.96 -11.91 -15.09
N PRO A 45 11.68 -11.19 -15.98
CA PRO A 45 12.97 -10.62 -15.64
C PRO A 45 12.86 -9.70 -14.40
N PRO A 46 13.87 -9.70 -13.50
CA PRO A 46 13.88 -8.79 -12.37
C PRO A 46 13.76 -7.33 -12.85
N LYS A 47 12.93 -6.55 -12.16
CA LYS A 47 12.76 -5.11 -12.40
C LYS A 47 13.14 -4.32 -11.15
N ARG A 48 13.64 -3.11 -11.37
CA ARG A 48 13.90 -2.16 -10.29
C ARG A 48 12.58 -1.50 -9.89
N LEU A 49 12.17 -1.72 -8.64
CA LEU A 49 11.07 -0.99 -8.00
C LEU A 49 11.64 0.22 -7.27
N GLY A 50 11.34 1.41 -7.76
CA GLY A 50 11.77 2.66 -7.15
C GLY A 50 11.00 3.02 -5.87
N ARG A 51 11.53 4.00 -5.15
CA ARG A 51 10.87 4.54 -3.96
C ARG A 51 9.53 5.19 -4.33
N LEU A 52 8.49 4.90 -3.54
CA LEU A 52 7.11 5.38 -3.71
C LEU A 52 6.42 4.95 -5.01
N GLU A 53 6.95 3.95 -5.71
CA GLU A 53 6.30 3.33 -6.87
C GLU A 53 5.48 2.11 -6.41
N PRO A 54 4.15 2.09 -6.64
CA PRO A 54 3.34 0.91 -6.34
C PRO A 54 3.56 -0.21 -7.36
N LEU A 55 3.80 -1.42 -6.86
CA LEU A 55 3.90 -2.62 -7.67
C LEU A 55 2.89 -3.68 -7.23
N SER A 56 1.93 -3.96 -8.12
CA SER A 56 0.92 -5.00 -7.89
C SER A 56 1.31 -6.35 -8.48
N PHE A 57 1.00 -7.44 -7.76
CA PHE A 57 1.22 -8.82 -8.18
C PHE A 57 0.34 -9.80 -7.39
N ARG A 58 0.22 -11.04 -7.87
CA ARG A 58 -0.56 -12.07 -7.17
C ARG A 58 0.26 -12.68 -6.05
N GLY A 59 -0.39 -12.94 -4.91
CA GLY A 59 0.26 -13.49 -3.73
C GLY A 59 0.75 -14.92 -3.91
N GLU A 60 0.18 -15.71 -4.83
CA GLU A 60 0.68 -17.04 -5.19
C GLU A 60 1.92 -17.03 -6.10
N ASP A 61 2.23 -15.91 -6.76
CA ASP A 61 3.38 -15.84 -7.65
C ASP A 61 4.67 -15.87 -6.81
N GLU A 62 5.65 -16.67 -7.24
CA GLU A 62 6.97 -16.69 -6.60
C GLU A 62 7.60 -15.30 -6.77
N ALA A 63 7.85 -14.63 -5.66
CA ALA A 63 8.47 -13.32 -5.66
C ALA A 63 9.78 -13.36 -4.86
N TRP A 64 10.83 -12.78 -5.42
CA TRP A 64 12.14 -12.67 -4.80
C TRP A 64 12.62 -11.24 -4.93
N ALA A 65 13.16 -10.70 -3.84
CA ALA A 65 13.53 -9.29 -3.77
C ALA A 65 14.91 -9.10 -3.17
N GLU A 66 15.65 -8.12 -3.71
CA GLU A 66 16.98 -7.72 -3.28
C GLU A 66 17.06 -6.20 -3.15
N PRO A 67 17.40 -5.67 -1.97
CA PRO A 67 17.66 -4.24 -1.80
C PRO A 67 18.82 -3.77 -2.67
N VAL A 68 18.67 -2.65 -3.38
CA VAL A 68 19.69 -2.15 -4.31
C VAL A 68 20.86 -1.50 -3.57
N SER A 69 20.58 -0.74 -2.51
CA SER A 69 21.57 0.05 -1.77
C SER A 69 21.13 0.23 -0.32
N GLY A 70 21.55 -0.72 0.54
CA GLY A 70 21.18 -0.78 1.95
C GLY A 70 19.75 -1.30 2.17
N ASP A 71 19.37 -1.37 3.44
CA ASP A 71 18.07 -1.90 3.87
C ASP A 71 16.92 -1.06 3.30
N THR A 72 15.83 -1.72 2.91
CA THR A 72 14.57 -1.05 2.56
C THR A 72 13.49 -1.36 3.58
N ARG A 73 12.53 -0.44 3.64
CA ARG A 73 11.26 -0.67 4.33
C ARG A 73 10.15 -0.52 3.31
N ASP A 74 9.30 -1.52 3.27
CA ASP A 74 8.24 -1.60 2.27
C ASP A 74 6.88 -1.61 2.95
N PHE A 75 5.97 -0.80 2.43
CA PHE A 75 4.56 -0.90 2.73
C PHE A 75 3.91 -1.92 1.81
N ASN A 76 3.09 -2.80 2.37
CA ASN A 76 2.49 -3.92 1.67
C ASN A 76 1.00 -3.97 1.98
N VAL A 77 0.20 -3.80 0.93
CA VAL A 77 -1.26 -3.91 0.95
C VAL A 77 -1.62 -5.26 0.38
N MET A 78 -2.50 -5.98 1.06
CA MET A 78 -2.97 -7.29 0.62
C MET A 78 -4.49 -7.34 0.67
N SER A 79 -5.15 -7.72 -0.42
CA SER A 79 -6.60 -7.95 -0.45
C SER A 79 -6.93 -9.36 -0.91
N ARG A 80 -7.91 -9.99 -0.26
CA ARG A 80 -8.36 -11.33 -0.65
C ARG A 80 -9.31 -11.22 -1.84
N ARG A 81 -9.00 -11.95 -2.92
CA ARG A 81 -9.88 -12.07 -4.08
C ARG A 81 -11.19 -12.73 -3.68
N GLY A 82 -12.29 -12.21 -4.23
CA GLY A 82 -13.65 -12.54 -3.83
C GLY A 82 -14.16 -11.75 -2.60
N ALA A 83 -13.29 -10.96 -1.95
CA ALA A 83 -13.72 -10.00 -0.93
C ALA A 83 -13.47 -8.56 -1.40
N PHE A 84 -12.21 -8.20 -1.68
CA PHE A 84 -11.83 -6.85 -2.11
C PHE A 84 -10.81 -6.88 -3.26
N SER A 85 -10.95 -5.95 -4.21
CA SER A 85 -9.80 -5.40 -4.95
C SER A 85 -9.28 -4.15 -4.22
N HIS A 86 -8.04 -3.75 -4.51
CA HIS A 86 -7.50 -2.51 -3.96
C HIS A 86 -6.69 -1.72 -4.98
N GLU A 87 -6.54 -0.43 -4.69
CA GLU A 87 -5.72 0.53 -5.42
C GLU A 87 -4.84 1.26 -4.39
N VAL A 88 -3.56 1.45 -4.72
CA VAL A 88 -2.63 2.27 -3.93
C VAL A 88 -2.14 3.41 -4.80
N THR A 89 -2.37 4.65 -4.36
CA THR A 89 -1.99 5.84 -5.09
C THR A 89 -1.19 6.79 -4.20
N MET A 90 -0.18 7.41 -4.80
CA MET A 90 0.55 8.49 -4.17
C MET A 90 -0.26 9.77 -4.31
N VAL A 91 -0.54 10.46 -3.20
CA VAL A 91 -1.39 11.65 -3.23
C VAL A 91 -0.61 12.96 -3.16
N THR A 92 -1.07 13.93 -3.95
CA THR A 92 -0.57 15.30 -3.93
C THR A 92 -1.16 16.07 -2.75
N PRO A 93 -0.36 16.86 -2.02
CA PRO A 93 -0.88 17.71 -0.94
C PRO A 93 -1.92 18.71 -1.45
N HIS A 94 -2.87 19.06 -0.58
CA HIS A 94 -3.88 20.11 -0.78
C HIS A 94 -4.89 19.87 -1.91
N GLU A 95 -4.85 18.71 -2.57
CA GLU A 95 -5.86 18.29 -3.51
C GLU A 95 -6.94 17.45 -2.81
N PRO A 96 -8.24 17.67 -3.10
CA PRO A 96 -9.30 16.82 -2.59
C PRO A 96 -9.13 15.37 -3.07
N LEU A 97 -9.15 14.44 -2.12
CA LEU A 97 -9.15 13.01 -2.41
C LEU A 97 -10.54 12.46 -2.14
N ALA A 98 -11.08 11.73 -3.11
CA ALA A 98 -12.35 11.03 -2.99
C ALA A 98 -12.13 9.53 -2.75
N SER A 99 -13.07 8.88 -2.07
CA SER A 99 -13.17 7.42 -1.95
C SER A 99 -13.47 6.73 -3.28
N ASN A 100 -14.06 7.43 -4.25
CA ASN A 100 -14.38 6.90 -5.59
C ASN A 100 -15.17 5.58 -5.57
N GLY A 101 -16.10 5.42 -4.61
CA GLY A 101 -16.89 4.18 -4.46
C GLY A 101 -16.16 3.03 -3.76
N ALA A 102 -14.97 3.28 -3.20
CA ALA A 102 -14.34 2.37 -2.26
C ALA A 102 -15.19 2.23 -1.00
N GLU A 103 -15.34 1.00 -0.52
CA GLU A 103 -16.00 0.72 0.75
C GLU A 103 -15.04 0.98 1.91
N VAL A 104 -13.76 0.65 1.74
CA VAL A 104 -12.71 0.93 2.72
C VAL A 104 -11.67 1.85 2.09
N TRP A 105 -11.27 2.89 2.82
CA TRP A 105 -10.13 3.72 2.48
C TRP A 105 -9.10 3.70 3.61
N ALA A 106 -7.83 3.89 3.29
CA ALA A 106 -6.77 4.11 4.26
C ALA A 106 -5.76 5.14 3.76
N PHE A 107 -5.20 5.93 4.67
CA PHE A 107 -4.15 6.89 4.38
C PHE A 107 -2.93 6.59 5.26
N LEU A 108 -1.78 6.39 4.63
CA LEU A 108 -0.49 6.24 5.31
C LEU A 108 0.30 7.55 5.20
N ALA A 109 0.64 8.14 6.35
CA ALA A 109 1.49 9.31 6.43
C ALA A 109 2.97 8.94 6.17
N LEU A 110 3.58 9.49 5.12
CA LEU A 110 5.01 9.26 4.82
C LEU A 110 5.95 10.21 5.57
N VAL A 111 5.40 11.29 6.10
CA VAL A 111 6.01 12.31 6.95
C VAL A 111 4.93 12.85 7.89
N GLN A 112 5.32 13.59 8.94
CA GLN A 112 4.35 14.27 9.80
C GLN A 112 3.43 15.16 8.95
N THR A 113 2.12 14.96 9.08
CA THR A 113 1.11 15.62 8.24
C THR A 113 -0.17 15.89 9.01
N GLU A 114 -0.95 16.86 8.52
CA GLU A 114 -2.32 17.05 8.94
C GLU A 114 -3.22 16.43 7.86
N LEU A 115 -4.13 15.54 8.26
CA LEU A 115 -5.18 15.00 7.40
C LEU A 115 -6.52 15.60 7.83
N ALA A 116 -7.14 16.35 6.93
CA ALA A 116 -8.51 16.81 7.10
C ALA A 116 -9.47 15.75 6.57
N ILE A 117 -10.45 15.38 7.39
CA ILE A 117 -11.52 14.43 7.07
C ILE A 117 -12.84 15.14 7.33
N ALA A 118 -13.55 15.54 6.27
CA ALA A 118 -14.72 16.40 6.39
C ALA A 118 -14.42 17.67 7.22
N ALA A 119 -14.99 17.80 8.42
CA ALA A 119 -14.76 18.96 9.31
C ALA A 119 -13.61 18.74 10.31
N ASP A 120 -13.16 17.51 10.48
CA ASP A 120 -12.13 17.15 11.45
C ASP A 120 -10.74 17.25 10.86
N LYS A 121 -9.76 17.56 11.71
CA LYS A 121 -8.34 17.59 11.38
C LYS A 121 -7.60 16.69 12.35
N ILE A 122 -6.74 15.83 11.79
CA ILE A 122 -5.99 14.84 12.55
C ILE A 122 -4.52 15.05 12.21
N GLU A 123 -3.71 15.26 13.23
CA GLU A 123 -2.26 15.21 13.11
C GLU A 123 -1.81 13.75 13.08
N LEU A 124 -1.02 13.40 12.09
CA LEU A 124 -0.45 12.07 11.89
C LEU A 124 1.06 12.19 11.91
N GLU A 125 1.69 11.34 12.72
CA GLU A 125 3.13 11.16 12.71
C GLU A 125 3.56 10.30 11.52
N ARG A 126 4.86 10.25 11.29
CA ARG A 126 5.43 9.41 10.23
C ARG A 126 5.06 7.93 10.44
N LEU A 127 4.51 7.30 9.41
CA LEU A 127 4.03 5.92 9.38
C LEU A 127 2.75 5.64 10.17
N ASP A 128 2.06 6.67 10.65
CA ASP A 128 0.69 6.51 11.10
C ASP A 128 -0.21 6.14 9.91
N LEU A 129 -1.11 5.19 10.14
CA LEU A 129 -2.13 4.78 9.19
C LEU A 129 -3.51 4.99 9.81
N ILE A 130 -4.35 5.73 9.12
CA ILE A 130 -5.77 5.92 9.45
C ILE A 130 -6.63 5.31 8.34
N TRP A 131 -7.76 4.73 8.71
CA TRP A 131 -8.67 4.07 7.77
C TRP A 131 -10.14 4.26 8.18
N GLY A 132 -11.06 4.03 7.25
CA GLY A 132 -12.49 4.09 7.52
C GLY A 132 -13.34 3.46 6.41
N GLU A 133 -14.64 3.32 6.68
CA GLU A 133 -15.61 2.56 5.87
C GLU A 133 -16.71 3.44 5.23
N THR A 134 -16.35 4.64 4.76
CA THR A 134 -17.31 5.61 4.24
C THR A 134 -17.20 5.75 2.73
N MET A 135 -18.32 5.55 2.02
CA MET A 135 -18.39 5.63 0.56
C MET A 135 -18.16 7.04 -0.02
N ASP A 136 -18.40 8.09 0.75
CA ASP A 136 -18.22 9.49 0.35
C ASP A 136 -17.30 10.21 1.35
N ILE A 137 -15.99 10.19 1.09
CA ILE A 137 -15.02 10.93 1.89
C ILE A 137 -14.36 12.03 1.07
N ALA A 138 -14.28 13.22 1.65
CA ALA A 138 -13.40 14.28 1.19
C ALA A 138 -12.20 14.35 2.15
N LEU A 139 -11.06 13.85 1.67
CA LEU A 139 -9.79 13.95 2.39
C LEU A 139 -8.95 15.07 1.79
N VAL A 140 -8.25 15.82 2.63
CA VAL A 140 -7.21 16.75 2.19
C VAL A 140 -6.02 16.60 3.12
N THR A 141 -4.83 16.38 2.56
CA THR A 141 -3.60 16.24 3.34
C THR A 141 -2.67 17.43 3.11
N SER A 142 -1.94 17.86 4.14
CA SER A 142 -0.95 18.95 4.03
C SER A 142 0.41 18.49 3.49
N ARG A 143 0.65 17.18 3.43
CA ARG A 143 1.85 16.54 2.86
C ARG A 143 1.49 15.30 2.05
N ALA A 144 2.46 14.81 1.29
CA ALA A 144 2.30 13.62 0.48
C ALA A 144 2.12 12.38 1.38
N GLY A 145 1.20 11.49 1.01
CA GLY A 145 1.01 10.18 1.64
C GLY A 145 0.53 9.12 0.65
N LEU A 146 0.36 7.89 1.10
CA LEU A 146 -0.27 6.85 0.27
C LEU A 146 -1.76 6.79 0.62
N LEU A 147 -2.61 6.87 -0.40
CA LEU A 147 -4.03 6.57 -0.28
C LEU A 147 -4.30 5.17 -0.84
N ILE A 148 -4.96 4.37 -0.01
CA ILE A 148 -5.42 3.04 -0.34
C ILE A 148 -6.94 3.08 -0.44
N ARG A 149 -7.47 2.51 -1.52
CA ARG A 149 -8.90 2.31 -1.73
C ARG A 149 -9.15 0.84 -1.93
N ALA A 150 -10.09 0.26 -1.21
CA ALA A 150 -10.52 -1.11 -1.39
C ALA A 150 -12.00 -1.17 -1.78
N TYR A 151 -12.28 -1.93 -2.83
CA TYR A 151 -13.59 -2.03 -3.46
C TYR A 151 -14.14 -3.44 -3.30
N PRO A 152 -15.39 -3.61 -2.85
CA PRO A 152 -15.98 -4.93 -2.69
C PRO A 152 -16.05 -5.64 -4.04
N GLN A 153 -15.66 -6.91 -4.05
CA GLN A 153 -15.86 -7.77 -5.21
C GLN A 153 -17.19 -8.49 -5.04
N LEU A 154 -18.20 -8.06 -5.79
CA LEU A 154 -19.46 -8.79 -5.88
C LEU A 154 -19.18 -10.15 -6.54
N THR A 155 -19.51 -11.23 -5.83
CA THR A 155 -19.53 -12.61 -6.34
C THR A 155 -20.65 -12.83 -7.34
#